data_AF-A0A9N9K6E9-F1
#
_entry.id   AF-A0A9N9K6E9-F1
#
_cell.length_a   1.000
_cell.length_b   1.000
_cell.length_c   1.000
_cell.angle_alpha   90.00
_cell.angle_beta   90.00
_cell.angle_gamma   90.00
#
_symmetry.space_group_name_H-M   'P 1'
#
loop_
_entity.id
_entity.type
_entity.pdbx_description
1 polymer ?
#
loop_
_entity_poly.entity_id
_entity_poly.type
_entity_poly.pdbx_seq_one_letter_code
_entity_poly.pdbx_strand_id
1 'polypeptide(L)' 'GENIVAIPGTRKVKYLEGNIHSENIKLTVEELSEIRKIIDSIEVAGTRYHESALK' A
#
# COMPACT_ATOMS: atom_id res chain seq x y z
N GLY A 1 -11.04 -0.96 -0.49
CA GLY A 1 -12.33 -1.07 -1.20
C GLY A 1 -12.81 -2.48 -1.09
N GLU A 2 -14.11 -2.73 -1.21
CA GLU A 2 -14.69 -4.07 -1.02
C GLU A 2 -14.11 -5.14 -1.95
N ASN A 3 -13.47 -4.71 -3.05
CA ASN A 3 -12.83 -5.59 -4.04
C ASN A 3 -11.31 -5.43 -4.11
N ILE A 4 -10.64 -5.14 -2.98
CA ILE A 4 -9.18 -5.01 -2.90
C ILE A 4 -8.60 -6.11 -2.02
N VAL A 5 -7.64 -6.87 -2.56
CA VAL A 5 -6.88 -7.89 -1.82
C VAL A 5 -5.43 -7.45 -1.73
N ALA A 6 -4.89 -7.36 -0.52
CA ALA A 6 -3.47 -7.11 -0.30
C ALA A 6 -2.67 -8.40 -0.55
N ILE A 7 -1.60 -8.33 -1.34
CA ILE A 7 -0.68 -9.45 -1.59
C ILE A 7 0.72 -9.03 -1.16
N PRO A 8 0.99 -8.93 0.15
CA PRO A 8 2.27 -8.44 0.63
C PRO A 8 3.37 -9.50 0.41
N GLY A 9 4.40 -9.15 -0.35
CA GLY A 9 5.55 -10.02 -0.62
C GLY A 9 6.67 -9.84 0.41
N THR A 10 7.25 -10.95 0.87
CA THR A 10 8.46 -10.93 1.71
C THR A 10 9.28 -12.20 1.52
N ARG A 11 10.59 -12.11 1.77
CA ARG A 11 11.53 -13.25 1.78
C ARG A 11 11.92 -13.70 3.19
N LYS A 12 11.51 -12.98 4.24
CA LYS A 12 11.90 -13.28 5.63
C LYS A 12 10.67 -13.67 6.45
N VAL A 13 10.79 -14.76 7.22
CA VAL A 13 9.72 -15.32 8.05
C VAL A 13 9.16 -14.31 9.05
N LYS A 14 10.03 -13.55 9.74
CA LYS A 14 9.61 -12.49 10.67
C LYS A 14 8.60 -11.50 10.06
N TYR A 15 8.77 -11.14 8.80
CA TYR A 15 7.86 -10.20 8.13
C TYR A 15 6.60 -10.90 7.61
N LEU A 16 6.67 -12.19 7.26
CA LEU A 16 5.49 -12.97 6.91
C LEU A 16 4.54 -13.03 8.10
N GLU A 17 5.08 -13.34 9.28
CA GLU A 17 4.33 -13.34 10.53
C GLU A 17 3.72 -11.95 10.78
N GLY A 18 4.52 -10.88 10.72
CA GLY A 18 4.01 -9.52 10.89
C GLY A 18 2.89 -9.14 9.90
N ASN A 19 3.03 -9.51 8.62
CA ASN A 19 2.02 -9.25 7.60
C ASN A 19 0.70 -9.97 7.92
N ILE A 20 0.76 -11.22 8.38
CA ILE A 20 -0.44 -11.97 8.79
C ILE A 20 -1.09 -11.31 10.01
N HIS A 21 -0.30 -10.97 11.03
CA HIS A 21 -0.84 -10.36 12.25
C HIS A 21 -1.45 -8.97 12.04
N SER A 22 -1.17 -8.30 10.91
CA SER A 22 -1.73 -6.98 10.58
C SER A 22 -3.26 -6.97 10.50
N GLU A 23 -3.90 -8.13 10.31
CA GLU A 23 -5.36 -8.28 10.33
C GLU A 23 -6.00 -7.87 11.68
N ASN A 24 -5.22 -7.93 12.76
CA ASN A 24 -5.68 -7.61 14.11
C ASN A 24 -5.58 -6.11 14.45
N ILE A 25 -4.99 -5.31 13.56
CA ILE A 25 -4.80 -3.88 13.77
C ILE A 25 -6.09 -3.16 13.35
N LYS A 26 -6.62 -2.33 14.26
CA LYS A 26 -7.73 -1.43 13.98
C LYS A 26 -7.23 0.00 14.05
N LEU A 27 -7.38 0.74 12.97
CA LEU A 27 -7.03 2.15 12.91
C LEU A 27 -8.24 3.00 13.29
N THR A 28 -8.00 4.09 14.01
CA THR A 28 -9.04 5.09 14.28
C THR A 28 -9.34 5.93 13.04
N VAL A 29 -10.42 6.70 13.09
CA VAL A 29 -10.82 7.59 11.99
C VAL A 29 -9.76 8.68 11.78
N GLU A 30 -9.17 9.17 12.87
CA GLU A 30 -8.13 10.20 12.87
C GLU A 30 -6.85 9.68 12.21
N GLU A 31 -6.38 8.49 12.59
CA GLU A 31 -5.21 7.83 12.00
C GLU A 31 -5.40 7.58 10.50
N LEU A 32 -6.59 7.09 10.10
CA LEU A 32 -6.91 6.90 8.69
C LEU A 32 -6.92 8.22 7.90
N SER A 33 -7.37 9.32 8.52
CA SER A 33 -7.36 10.65 7.92
C SER A 33 -5.94 11.17 7.72
N GLU A 34 -5.07 10.97 8.71
CA GLU A 34 -3.66 11.35 8.62
C GLU A 34 -2.91 10.57 7.53
N ILE A 35 -3.10 9.25 7.47
CA ILE A 35 -2.49 8.40 6.44
C ILE A 35 -2.93 8.85 5.04
N ARG A 36 -4.22 9.16 4.84
CA ARG A 36 -4.73 9.66 3.55
C ARG A 36 -4.09 10.98 3.14
N LYS A 37 -3.99 11.94 4.06
CA LYS A 37 -3.33 13.23 3.79
C LYS A 37 -1.89 13.05 3.32
N ILE A 38 -1.16 12.11 3.92
CA ILE A 38 0.22 11.80 3.51
C ILE A 38 0.23 11.19 2.11
N ILE A 39 -0.63 10.21 1.83
CA ILE A 39 -0.71 9.56 0.52
C ILE A 39 -1.03 10.59 -0.59
N ASP A 40 -2.00 11.47 -0.35
CA ASP A 40 -2.43 12.48 -1.31
C ASP A 40 -1.35 13.55 -1.58
N SER A 41 -0.38 13.71 -0.68
CA SER A 41 0.74 14.63 -0.85
C SER A 41 1.87 14.08 -1.72
N ILE A 42 1.86 12.77 -2.03
CA ILE A 42 2.93 12.12 -2.80
C ILE A 42 2.64 12.28 -4.30
N GLU A 43 3.58 12.91 -5.01
CA GLU A 43 3.53 13.00 -6.47
C GLU A 43 3.79 11.62 -7.09
N VAL A 44 2.95 11.22 -8.05
CA VAL A 44 3.10 9.95 -8.76
C VAL A 44 4.28 10.07 -9.72
N ALA A 45 5.38 9.37 -9.41
CA ALA A 45 6.57 9.38 -10.23
C ALA A 45 6.47 8.37 -11.40
N GLY A 46 6.65 8.90 -12.62
CA GLY A 46 6.77 8.09 -13.83
C GLY A 46 5.44 7.59 -14.40
N THR A 47 5.53 6.95 -15.56
CA THR A 47 4.39 6.37 -16.29
C THR A 47 4.47 4.85 -16.28
N ARG A 48 3.32 4.18 -16.40
CA ARG A 48 3.26 2.70 -16.49
C ARG A 48 4.10 2.13 -17.64
N TYR A 49 4.21 2.89 -18.73
CA TYR A 49 5.02 2.55 -19.90
C TYR A 49 6.00 3.68 -20.16
N HIS A 50 7.23 3.34 -20.51
CA HIS A 50 8.17 4.31 -21.07
C HIS A 50 7.62 4.87 -22.38
N GLU A 51 7.98 6.11 -22.73
CA GLU A 51 7.55 6.76 -23.98
C GLU A 51 7.89 5.91 -25.22
N SER A 52 9.03 5.21 -25.18
CA SER A 52 9.43 4.26 -26.23
C SER A 52 8.55 3.01 -26.35
N ALA A 53 7.77 2.68 -25.32
CA ALA A 53 6.83 1.56 -25.30
C ALA A 53 5.38 1.97 -25.66
N LEU A 54 5.12 3.27 -25.80
CA LEU A 54 3.87 3.82 -26.32
C LEU A 54 4.06 4.05 -27.84
N LYS A 55 3.55 3.12 -28.67
CA LYS A 55 3.40 3.32 -30.12
C LYS A 55 1.96 3.69 -30.45
#